data_AF-A0A2X2VEK3-F1
#
_entry.id   AF-A0A2X2VEK3-F1
#
_cell.length_a   1.000
_cell.length_b   1.000
_cell.length_c   1.000
_cell.angle_alpha   90.00
_cell.angle_beta   90.00
_cell.angle_gamma   90.00
#
_symmetry.space_group_name_H-M   'P 1'
#
loop_
_entity.id
_entity.type
_entity.pdbx_description
1 polymer ?
#
loop_
_entity_poly.entity_id
_entity_poly.type
_entity_poly.pdbx_seq_one_letter_code
_entity_poly.pdbx_strand_id
1 'polypeptide(L)'
;MNNIQDEIDLVGETASSIDAYAATDPAECFAVLSEYFFSAPELFAPRFPALWQRFCQFYRQDPLLRLRDNPEEDNIPTSHVH
;
A
#
# COMPACT_ATOMS: atom_id res chain seq x y z
N MET A 1 0.59 -35.13 22.87
CA MET A 1 1.59 -34.36 23.64
C MET A 1 2.94 -34.63 22.99
N ASN A 2 3.52 -33.77 22.15
CA ASN A 2 3.73 -32.34 22.36
C ASN A 2 3.60 -31.57 21.04
N ASN A 3 2.83 -30.50 21.14
CA ASN A 3 2.33 -29.63 20.10
C ASN A 3 3.22 -28.38 20.10
N ILE A 4 4.39 -28.44 19.45
CA ILE A 4 5.38 -27.33 19.47
C ILE A 4 6.08 -27.13 18.12
N GLN A 5 5.63 -27.81 17.05
CA GLN A 5 6.20 -27.65 15.71
C GLN A 5 5.30 -26.89 14.73
N ASP A 6 4.05 -26.57 15.10
CA ASP A 6 3.05 -25.99 14.19
C ASP A 6 2.81 -24.47 14.33
N GLU A 7 3.49 -23.78 15.26
CA GLU A 7 3.22 -22.34 15.51
C GLU A 7 4.26 -21.39 14.90
N ILE A 8 5.23 -21.91 14.14
CA ILE A 8 6.33 -21.12 13.56
C ILE A 8 6.17 -20.83 12.06
N ASP A 9 5.19 -21.46 11.40
CA ASP A 9 5.01 -21.34 9.94
C ASP A 9 3.83 -20.45 9.52
N LEU A 10 3.01 -19.97 10.47
CA LEU A 10 1.80 -19.21 10.13
C LEU A 10 1.97 -17.68 10.13
N VAL A 11 3.11 -17.16 10.58
CA VAL A 11 3.35 -15.71 10.68
C VAL A 11 4.29 -15.19 9.58
N GLY A 12 4.99 -16.09 8.88
CA GLY A 12 5.97 -15.71 7.85
C GLY A 12 5.38 -15.30 6.50
N GLU A 13 4.25 -15.87 6.08
CA GLU A 13 3.77 -15.72 4.70
C GLU A 13 2.85 -14.51 4.44
N THR A 14 2.33 -13.84 5.46
CA THR A 14 1.43 -12.67 5.25
C THR A 14 2.11 -11.31 5.43
N ALA A 15 3.35 -11.30 5.94
CA ALA A 15 4.11 -10.07 6.20
C ALA A 15 4.97 -9.59 5.02
N SER A 16 5.19 -10.43 4.00
CA SER A 16 6.12 -10.14 2.91
C SER A 16 5.42 -9.67 1.62
N SER A 17 4.64 -8.59 1.69
CA SER A 17 4.29 -7.83 0.47
C SER A 17 5.05 -6.53 0.33
N ILE A 18 5.88 -6.20 1.32
CA ILE A 18 6.95 -5.27 1.06
C ILE A 18 7.90 -6.12 0.22
N ASP A 19 7.95 -5.76 -1.07
CA ASP A 19 8.79 -6.38 -2.08
C ASP A 19 10.14 -6.78 -1.45
N ALA A 20 10.68 -7.95 -1.77
CA ALA A 20 11.90 -8.47 -1.13
C ALA A 20 13.08 -7.45 -1.23
N TYR A 21 13.00 -6.49 -2.15
CA TYR A 21 13.89 -5.35 -2.28
C TYR A 21 13.80 -4.31 -1.14
N ALA A 22 12.59 -4.00 -0.67
CA ALA A 22 12.36 -3.07 0.44
C ALA A 22 12.81 -3.62 1.80
N ALA A 23 13.06 -4.93 1.90
CA ALA A 23 13.64 -5.56 3.10
C ALA A 23 15.19 -5.47 3.15
N THR A 24 15.85 -5.00 2.08
CA THR A 24 17.31 -5.07 1.94
C THR A 24 18.02 -3.75 2.30
N ASP A 25 17.43 -2.59 1.98
CA ASP A 25 17.95 -1.26 2.36
C ASP A 25 16.81 -0.30 2.76
N PRO A 26 16.92 0.41 3.90
CA PRO A 26 15.88 1.34 4.35
C PRO A 26 15.58 2.51 3.39
N ALA A 27 16.56 2.97 2.61
CA ALA A 27 16.36 4.05 1.64
C ALA A 27 15.58 3.56 0.41
N GLU A 28 15.89 2.36 -0.09
CA GLU A 28 15.13 1.72 -1.17
C GLU A 28 13.69 1.42 -0.74
N CYS A 29 13.51 0.95 0.50
CA CYS A 29 12.17 0.79 1.09
C CYS A 29 11.37 2.09 1.07
N PHE A 30 11.98 3.19 1.50
CA PHE A 30 11.35 4.50 1.49
C PHE A 30 11.01 4.96 0.07
N ALA A 31 11.89 4.73 -0.91
CA ALA A 31 11.66 5.07 -2.30
C ALA A 31 10.47 4.31 -2.89
N VAL A 32 10.46 2.97 -2.74
CA VAL A 32 9.37 2.11 -3.21
C VAL A 32 8.05 2.52 -2.56
N LEU A 33 8.01 2.67 -1.24
CA LEU A 33 6.79 3.09 -0.53
C LEU A 33 6.34 4.50 -0.92
N SER A 34 7.27 5.39 -1.28
CA SER A 34 6.91 6.71 -1.81
C SER A 34 6.25 6.60 -3.18
N GLU A 35 6.68 5.66 -4.03
CA GLU A 35 5.99 5.38 -5.29
C GLU A 35 4.55 4.94 -5.04
N TYR A 36 4.35 3.90 -4.21
CA TYR A 36 3.01 3.41 -3.84
C TYR A 36 2.14 4.49 -3.20
N PHE A 37 2.73 5.37 -2.39
CA PHE A 37 2.01 6.48 -1.76
C PHE A 37 1.35 7.42 -2.78
N PHE A 38 1.99 7.66 -3.92
CA PHE A 38 1.45 8.56 -4.95
C PHE A 38 0.72 7.82 -6.07
N SER A 39 1.11 6.59 -6.42
CA SER A 39 0.55 5.86 -7.56
C SER A 39 -0.60 4.93 -7.22
N ALA A 40 -0.59 4.30 -6.04
CA ALA A 40 -1.58 3.31 -5.60
C ALA A 40 -1.85 3.39 -4.08
N PRO A 41 -2.33 4.55 -3.57
CA PRO A 41 -2.53 4.77 -2.14
C PRO A 41 -3.53 3.80 -1.49
N GLU A 42 -4.48 3.28 -2.26
CA GLU A 42 -5.48 2.28 -1.85
C GLU A 42 -4.89 0.92 -1.51
N LEU A 43 -3.71 0.58 -2.05
CA LEU A 43 -2.98 -0.64 -1.68
C LEU A 43 -2.08 -0.41 -0.46
N PHE A 44 -1.53 0.80 -0.32
CA PHE A 44 -0.59 1.11 0.76
C PHE A 44 -1.28 1.40 2.10
N ALA A 45 -2.30 2.25 2.11
CA ALA A 45 -2.96 2.71 3.33
C ALA A 45 -3.58 1.60 4.20
N PRO A 46 -4.35 0.62 3.67
CA PRO A 46 -4.92 -0.44 4.50
C PRO A 46 -3.86 -1.44 4.97
N ARG A 47 -2.74 -1.57 4.23
CA ARG A 47 -1.72 -2.56 4.52
C ARG A 47 -0.74 -2.13 5.61
N PHE A 48 -0.37 -0.85 5.63
CA PHE A 48 0.56 -0.31 6.63
C PHE A 48 0.02 1.00 7.23
N PRO A 49 -1.08 0.97 8.01
CA PRO A 49 -1.77 2.18 8.45
C PRO A 49 -0.91 3.09 9.33
N ALA A 50 -0.05 2.52 10.18
CA ALA A 50 0.87 3.30 11.01
C ALA A 50 1.92 4.04 10.17
N LEU A 51 2.41 3.42 9.09
CA LEU A 51 3.43 4.00 8.21
C LEU A 51 2.80 5.02 7.26
N TRP A 52 1.60 4.74 6.74
CA TRP A 52 0.80 5.69 5.99
C TRP A 52 0.64 7.02 6.72
N GLN A 53 0.29 6.98 8.01
CA GLN A 53 0.18 8.21 8.83
C GLN A 53 1.50 8.99 8.92
N ARG A 54 2.64 8.31 8.94
CA ARG A 54 3.96 8.97 8.90
C ARG A 54 4.24 9.60 7.55
N PHE A 55 3.89 8.92 6.45
CA PHE A 55 4.03 9.47 5.11
C PHE A 55 3.13 10.70 4.89
N CYS A 56 1.88 10.67 5.38
CA CYS A 56 1.00 11.84 5.34
C CYS A 56 1.59 13.02 6.13
N GLN A 57 2.18 12.76 7.30
CA GLN A 57 2.85 13.81 8.09
C GLN A 57 4.10 14.36 7.39
N PHE A 58 4.90 13.48 6.78
CA PHE A 58 6.14 13.83 6.08
C PHE A 58 5.89 14.62 4.80
N TYR A 59 5.06 14.10 3.88
CA TYR A 59 4.73 14.74 2.61
C TYR A 59 3.66 15.83 2.73
N ARG A 60 2.99 15.93 3.89
CA ARG A 60 1.90 16.89 4.16
C ARG A 60 0.74 16.76 3.16
N GLN A 61 0.50 15.56 2.68
CA GLN A 61 -0.53 15.22 1.69
C GLN A 61 -1.27 13.95 2.11
N ASP A 62 -2.51 13.80 1.65
CA ASP A 62 -3.28 12.55 1.77
C ASP A 62 -3.84 12.16 0.38
N PRO A 63 -3.08 11.38 -0.40
CA PRO A 63 -3.50 10.96 -1.75
C PRO A 63 -4.76 10.09 -1.75
N LEU A 64 -5.01 9.32 -0.68
CA LEU A 64 -6.20 8.48 -0.58
C LEU A 64 -7.47 9.34 -0.42
N LEU A 65 -7.40 10.42 0.37
CA LEU A 65 -8.52 11.38 0.45
C LEU A 65 -8.77 12.05 -0.90
N ARG A 66 -7.72 12.43 -1.64
CA ARG A 66 -7.86 13.01 -2.98
C ARG A 66 -8.61 12.07 -3.95
N LEU A 67 -8.32 10.78 -3.92
CA LEU A 67 -9.00 9.80 -4.77
C LEU A 67 -10.49 9.66 -4.41
N ARG A 68 -10.82 9.70 -3.12
CA ARG A 68 -12.21 9.65 -2.65
C ARG A 68 -13.03 10.88 -3.06
N ASP A 69 -12.40 12.05 -3.10
CA ASP A 69 -13.05 13.29 -3.53
C ASP A 69 -13.16 13.42 -5.06
N ASN A 70 -12.48 12.55 -5.82
CA ASN A 70 -12.50 12.55 -7.29
C ASN A 70 -13.01 11.21 -7.88
N PRO A 71 -14.27 10.82 -7.66
CA PRO A 71 -14.83 9.54 -8.13
C PRO A 71 -15.12 9.48 -9.65
N GLU A 72 -14.73 10.50 -10.44
CA GLU A 72 -15.24 10.74 -11.81
C GLU A 72 -14.39 10.18 -12.97
N GLU A 73 -13.74 9.02 -12.86
CA GLU A 73 -13.11 8.38 -14.04
C GLU A 73 -13.67 7.00 -14.45
N ASP A 74 -14.58 6.39 -13.68
CA ASP A 74 -15.13 5.05 -14.01
C ASP A 74 -16.48 5.07 -14.79
N ASN A 75 -16.99 6.24 -15.19
CA ASN A 75 -18.24 6.35 -15.96
C ASN A 75 -18.10 7.26 -17.18
N ILE A 76 -17.19 6.93 -18.10
CA ILE A 76 -17.33 7.41 -19.48
C ILE A 76 -18.19 6.38 -20.23
N PRO A 77 -19.51 6.59 -20.42
CA PRO A 77 -20.21 5.87 -21.46
C PRO A 77 -19.58 6.33 -22.77
N THR A 78 -18.94 5.41 -23.49
CA THR A 78 -18.44 5.60 -24.84
C THR A 78 -19.58 6.21 -25.66
N SER A 79 -19.52 7.52 -25.87
CA SER A 79 -20.49 8.23 -26.67
C SER A 79 -20.34 7.68 -28.08
N HIS A 80 -21.32 6.85 -28.45
CA HIS A 80 -21.46 6.28 -29.77
C HIS A 80 -21.66 7.46 -30.73
N VAL A 81 -20.56 7.89 -31.37
CA VAL A 81 -20.64 8.85 -32.47
C VAL A 81 -21.33 8.13 -33.61
N HIS A 82 -22.52 8.63 -33.97
CA HIS A 82 -23.27 8.17 -35.13
C HIS A 82 -22.78 8.87 -36.41
#